data_AF-A0A809Y7E3-F1
#
_entry.id   AF-A0A809Y7E3-F1
#
_cell.length_a   1.000
_cell.length_b   1.000
_cell.length_c   1.000
_cell.angle_alpha   90.00
_cell.angle_beta   90.00
_cell.angle_gamma   90.00
#
_symmetry.space_group_name_H-M   'P 1'
#
loop_
_entity.id
_entity.type
_entity.pdbx_description
1 polymer ?
#
loop_
_entity_poly.entity_id
_entity_poly.type
_entity_poly.pdbx_seq_one_letter_code
_entity_poly.pdbx_strand_id
1 'polypeptide(L)'
;MRDHNIPNAIPDGKRNTHLGSYLSPDAADAGLNFLTPDIHLLALREMLLRERGAAYDFDRAVANSLSSQPLVFNAFGPLALNLTLATNVFRQLVPSFVQSVEKVLFEHSPGRRVDDPARDNRWLADRSAVDVALHVRTPEGESGIIYCEMKYSEDQTGPAARWRERYDEALKQVRLYKDPNSPVLRDVAIEQLTREHMLSQLAVDNGVTRRAMFIAIGPRLNRRVQTAFQVYANELLPVDDNDRSRVTFRHFTLETFIDAIDVAGDQATADQLWQRYCNFQRVYEAALSLLAPNAQPAAADGSAGEGQLDRKQDDKPRSRRRSSARTKSDQVAAAPEANRHGQ
;
A
#
# COMPACT_ATOMS: atom_id res chain seq x y z
N MET A 1 -23.07 0.64 6.33
CA MET A 1 -23.83 1.62 5.51
C MET A 1 -25.00 2.22 6.29
N ARG A 2 -25.83 1.41 6.98
CA ARG A 2 -26.87 1.95 7.88
C ARG A 2 -26.31 2.82 9.01
N ASP A 3 -25.12 2.51 9.53
CA ASP A 3 -24.43 3.27 10.59
C ASP A 3 -24.07 4.73 10.23
N HIS A 4 -24.14 5.11 8.95
CA HIS A 4 -23.95 6.49 8.51
C HIS A 4 -25.16 7.02 7.73
N ASN A 5 -26.30 6.31 7.81
CA ASN A 5 -27.50 6.59 7.02
C ASN A 5 -27.24 6.71 5.50
N ILE A 6 -26.23 5.99 4.98
CA ILE A 6 -25.95 5.95 3.55
C ILE A 6 -26.84 4.86 2.91
N PRO A 7 -27.76 5.22 2.00
CA PRO A 7 -28.63 4.25 1.34
C PRO A 7 -27.83 3.31 0.43
N ASN A 8 -28.14 2.01 0.50
CA ASN A 8 -27.54 0.99 -0.39
C ASN A 8 -28.42 0.75 -1.62
N ALA A 9 -27.89 0.05 -2.62
CA ALA A 9 -28.59 -0.30 -3.87
C ALA A 9 -29.63 -1.42 -3.69
N ILE A 10 -29.88 -1.88 -2.46
CA ILE A 10 -30.85 -2.93 -2.16
C ILE A 10 -32.19 -2.26 -1.81
N PRO A 11 -33.22 -2.34 -2.67
CA PRO A 11 -34.55 -1.88 -2.28
C PRO A 11 -35.08 -2.75 -1.13
N ASP A 12 -35.75 -2.13 -0.16
CA ASP A 12 -36.35 -2.87 0.95
C ASP A 12 -37.31 -3.96 0.42
N GLY A 13 -37.10 -5.20 0.89
CA GLY A 13 -38.01 -6.32 0.67
C GLY A 13 -37.91 -7.09 -0.66
N LYS A 14 -36.88 -6.90 -1.50
CA LYS A 14 -36.71 -7.65 -2.77
C LYS A 14 -35.49 -8.60 -2.77
N ARG A 15 -35.63 -9.77 -3.42
CA ARG A 15 -34.50 -10.66 -3.76
C ARG A 15 -33.66 -10.01 -4.87
N ASN A 16 -32.34 -10.01 -4.70
CA ASN A 16 -31.52 -8.91 -5.17
C ASN A 16 -30.55 -9.26 -6.31
N THR A 17 -30.34 -8.32 -7.23
CA THR A 17 -29.32 -8.38 -8.30
C THR A 17 -27.98 -7.74 -7.90
N HIS A 18 -27.93 -6.96 -6.82
CA HIS A 18 -26.73 -6.25 -6.35
C HIS A 18 -26.32 -6.68 -4.93
N LEU A 19 -25.00 -6.71 -4.69
CA LEU A 19 -24.42 -6.95 -3.37
C LEU A 19 -24.70 -5.77 -2.43
N GLY A 20 -24.80 -6.04 -1.13
CA GLY A 20 -25.04 -5.01 -0.10
C GLY A 20 -23.89 -4.00 0.08
N SER A 21 -22.82 -4.13 -0.70
CA SER A 21 -21.70 -3.18 -0.78
C SER A 21 -21.95 -2.04 -1.78
N TYR A 22 -22.97 -2.13 -2.63
CA TYR A 22 -23.30 -1.06 -3.57
C TYR A 22 -24.17 0.00 -2.89
N LEU A 23 -23.81 1.27 -3.07
CA LEU A 23 -24.61 2.44 -2.69
C LEU A 23 -25.79 2.62 -3.67
N SER A 24 -26.87 3.24 -3.21
CA SER A 24 -27.94 3.69 -4.12
C SER A 24 -27.39 4.70 -5.14
N PRO A 25 -28.01 4.84 -6.33
CA PRO A 25 -27.58 5.81 -7.34
C PRO A 25 -27.42 7.23 -6.78
N ASP A 26 -28.44 7.77 -6.09
CA ASP A 26 -28.38 9.12 -5.52
C ASP A 26 -27.22 9.29 -4.51
N ALA A 27 -26.95 8.26 -3.71
CA ALA A 27 -25.85 8.25 -2.76
C ALA A 27 -24.47 8.17 -3.43
N ALA A 28 -24.37 7.40 -4.52
CA ALA A 28 -23.15 7.29 -5.32
C ALA A 28 -22.87 8.61 -6.07
N ASP A 29 -23.88 9.21 -6.69
CA ASP A 29 -23.79 10.51 -7.38
C ASP A 29 -23.45 11.65 -6.42
N ALA A 30 -23.94 11.59 -5.18
CA ALA A 30 -23.56 12.52 -4.11
C ALA A 30 -22.13 12.29 -3.58
N GLY A 31 -21.43 11.24 -4.02
CA GLY A 31 -20.06 10.94 -3.63
C GLY A 31 -19.90 10.31 -2.24
N LEU A 32 -20.94 9.71 -1.69
CA LEU A 32 -20.92 9.17 -0.32
C LEU A 32 -20.00 7.92 -0.17
N ASN A 33 -19.42 7.44 -1.27
CA ASN A 33 -18.37 6.43 -1.23
C ASN A 33 -16.98 7.01 -0.90
N PHE A 34 -16.82 8.33 -0.96
CA PHE A 34 -15.60 9.03 -0.59
C PHE A 34 -15.68 9.58 0.83
N LEU A 35 -14.54 9.70 1.51
CA LEU A 35 -14.48 10.15 2.90
C LEU A 35 -14.82 11.63 3.06
N THR A 36 -14.46 12.46 2.09
CA THR A 36 -14.73 13.90 2.09
C THR A 36 -15.21 14.38 0.72
N PRO A 37 -15.95 15.50 0.65
CA PRO A 37 -16.31 16.13 -0.62
C PRO A 37 -15.10 16.46 -1.50
N ASP A 38 -13.97 16.85 -0.89
CA ASP A 38 -12.74 17.17 -1.63
C ASP A 38 -12.15 15.93 -2.33
N ILE A 39 -12.19 14.76 -1.68
CA ILE A 39 -11.76 13.50 -2.30
C ILE A 39 -12.71 13.12 -3.45
N HIS A 40 -14.03 13.33 -3.27
CA HIS A 40 -14.98 13.10 -4.36
C HIS A 40 -14.69 14.02 -5.56
N LEU A 41 -14.48 15.32 -5.33
CA LEU A 41 -14.13 16.28 -6.38
C LEU A 41 -12.80 15.92 -7.06
N LEU A 42 -11.81 15.47 -6.29
CA LEU A 42 -10.56 14.95 -6.83
C LEU A 42 -10.83 13.75 -7.75
N ALA A 43 -11.59 12.74 -7.30
CA ALA A 43 -11.89 11.57 -8.10
C ALA A 43 -12.56 11.95 -9.43
N LEU A 44 -13.58 12.82 -9.38
CA LEU A 44 -14.24 13.34 -10.59
C LEU A 44 -13.25 14.04 -11.53
N ARG A 45 -12.34 14.85 -10.98
CA ARG A 45 -11.31 15.55 -11.77
C ARG A 45 -10.35 14.56 -12.43
N GLU A 46 -9.83 13.59 -11.69
CA GLU A 46 -8.91 12.58 -12.20
C GLU A 46 -9.58 11.74 -13.30
N MET A 47 -10.87 11.45 -13.16
CA MET A 47 -11.65 10.73 -14.18
C MET A 47 -11.89 11.58 -15.43
N LEU A 48 -12.13 12.89 -15.27
CA LEU A 48 -12.32 13.81 -16.40
C LEU A 48 -11.02 14.07 -17.16
N LEU A 49 -9.91 14.19 -16.43
CA LEU A 49 -8.58 14.52 -16.97
C LEU A 49 -7.69 13.28 -17.19
N ARG A 50 -8.28 12.09 -17.08
CA ARG A 50 -7.57 10.81 -17.17
C ARG A 50 -6.73 10.71 -18.44
N GLU A 51 -5.61 10.01 -18.31
CA GLU A 51 -4.77 9.69 -19.46
C GLU A 51 -5.58 8.96 -20.53
N ARG A 52 -5.33 9.24 -21.81
CA ARG A 52 -6.04 8.55 -22.89
C ARG A 52 -5.76 7.04 -22.82
N GLY A 53 -6.81 6.22 -22.77
CA GLY A 53 -6.71 4.77 -22.59
C GLY A 53 -6.82 4.28 -21.15
N ALA A 54 -6.99 5.21 -20.21
CA ALA A 54 -7.33 4.98 -18.82
C ALA A 54 -8.54 4.10 -18.58
N ALA A 55 -8.35 3.03 -17.81
CA ALA A 55 -9.35 2.03 -17.48
C ALA A 55 -9.98 2.32 -16.10
N TYR A 56 -10.62 3.48 -15.97
CA TYR A 56 -11.48 3.75 -14.83
C TYR A 56 -12.82 3.03 -14.97
N ASP A 57 -13.20 2.31 -13.93
CA ASP A 57 -14.54 1.77 -13.74
C ASP A 57 -15.27 2.73 -12.80
N PHE A 58 -15.95 3.71 -13.39
CA PHE A 58 -16.56 4.82 -12.64
C PHE A 58 -17.59 4.31 -11.65
N ASP A 59 -18.52 3.48 -12.12
CA ASP A 59 -19.60 2.92 -11.32
C ASP A 59 -19.05 2.15 -10.13
N ARG A 60 -17.99 1.36 -10.33
CA ARG A 60 -17.33 0.65 -9.23
C ARG A 60 -16.67 1.61 -8.24
N ALA A 61 -16.00 2.66 -8.72
CA ALA A 61 -15.37 3.66 -7.87
C ALA A 61 -16.39 4.43 -7.02
N VAL A 62 -17.52 4.85 -7.59
CA VAL A 62 -18.50 5.69 -6.86
C VAL A 62 -19.53 4.88 -6.07
N ALA A 63 -19.82 3.64 -6.44
CA ALA A 63 -20.91 2.89 -5.83
C ALA A 63 -20.47 1.68 -4.99
N ASN A 64 -19.36 1.00 -5.29
CA ASN A 64 -19.02 -0.24 -4.59
C ASN A 64 -18.06 0.00 -3.41
N SER A 65 -18.59 0.00 -2.18
CA SER A 65 -17.80 0.29 -0.97
C SER A 65 -16.78 -0.79 -0.60
N LEU A 66 -16.83 -1.96 -1.24
CA LEU A 66 -15.84 -3.04 -1.06
C LEU A 66 -14.82 -3.12 -2.20
N SER A 67 -14.79 -2.16 -3.14
CA SER A 67 -13.75 -2.13 -4.15
C SER A 67 -12.47 -1.43 -3.65
N SER A 68 -11.31 -1.85 -4.16
CA SER A 68 -10.03 -1.16 -4.03
C SER A 68 -10.03 0.24 -4.66
N GLN A 69 -10.79 0.49 -5.72
CA GLN A 69 -10.81 1.80 -6.38
C GLN A 69 -11.23 2.98 -5.47
N PRO A 70 -12.36 2.95 -4.75
CA PRO A 70 -12.66 4.01 -3.79
C PRO A 70 -11.66 4.04 -2.63
N LEU A 71 -11.11 2.90 -2.23
CA LEU A 71 -10.05 2.86 -1.22
C LEU A 71 -8.82 3.63 -1.69
N VAL A 72 -8.39 3.47 -2.94
CA VAL A 72 -7.25 4.21 -3.52
C VAL A 72 -7.49 5.71 -3.42
N PHE A 73 -8.65 6.21 -3.83
CA PHE A 73 -8.96 7.64 -3.71
C PHE A 73 -9.06 8.10 -2.26
N ASN A 74 -9.66 7.31 -1.37
CA ASN A 74 -9.78 7.67 0.03
C ASN A 74 -8.42 7.68 0.76
N ALA A 75 -7.52 6.78 0.41
CA ALA A 75 -6.20 6.65 1.03
C ALA A 75 -5.16 7.63 0.43
N PHE A 76 -5.19 7.83 -0.89
CA PHE A 76 -4.23 8.67 -1.60
C PHE A 76 -4.74 10.06 -1.97
N GLY A 77 -6.05 10.31 -1.92
CA GLY A 77 -6.64 11.63 -2.18
C GLY A 77 -6.14 12.70 -1.23
N PRO A 78 -6.16 12.49 0.11
CA PRO A 78 -5.57 13.43 1.07
C PRO A 78 -4.09 13.72 0.78
N LEU A 79 -3.32 12.71 0.37
CA LEU A 79 -1.90 12.82 0.01
C LEU A 79 -1.70 13.62 -1.30
N ALA A 80 -2.58 13.44 -2.29
CA ALA A 80 -2.56 14.19 -3.53
C ALA A 80 -2.94 15.67 -3.33
N LEU A 81 -3.87 15.94 -2.40
CA LEU A 81 -4.29 17.29 -2.02
C LEU A 81 -3.27 17.99 -1.10
N ASN A 82 -2.46 17.23 -0.36
CA ASN A 82 -1.43 17.73 0.55
C ASN A 82 -0.11 16.96 0.39
N LEU A 83 0.79 17.47 -0.46
CA LEU A 83 2.09 16.83 -0.73
C LEU A 83 3.06 16.86 0.45
N THR A 84 2.85 17.75 1.44
CA THR A 84 3.62 17.72 2.69
C THR A 84 3.22 16.51 3.52
N LEU A 85 1.91 16.22 3.63
CA LEU A 85 1.43 14.98 4.23
C LEU A 85 1.98 13.75 3.48
N ALA A 86 1.88 13.76 2.14
CA ALA A 86 2.45 12.68 1.32
C ALA A 86 3.94 12.45 1.57
N THR A 87 4.71 13.53 1.65
CA THR A 87 6.14 13.49 1.99
C THR A 87 6.37 12.84 3.36
N ASN A 88 5.63 13.27 4.37
CA ASN A 88 5.80 12.76 5.73
C ASN A 88 5.41 11.28 5.85
N VAL A 89 4.36 10.84 5.17
CA VAL A 89 3.95 9.43 5.11
C VAL A 89 5.04 8.58 4.46
N PHE A 90 5.48 8.95 3.26
CA PHE A 90 6.43 8.11 2.52
C PHE A 90 7.86 8.17 3.06
N ARG A 91 8.25 9.23 3.77
CA ARG A 91 9.49 9.25 4.55
C ARG A 91 9.48 8.26 5.70
N GLN A 92 8.33 7.95 6.27
CA GLN A 92 8.22 6.92 7.31
C GLN A 92 8.25 5.51 6.71
N LEU A 93 7.50 5.29 5.62
CA LEU A 93 7.39 3.97 5.00
C LEU A 93 8.68 3.54 4.29
N VAL A 94 9.34 4.47 3.61
CA VAL A 94 10.52 4.20 2.75
C VAL A 94 11.58 5.31 2.88
N PRO A 95 12.14 5.53 4.09
CA PRO A 95 13.03 6.67 4.40
C PRO A 95 14.27 6.77 3.52
N SER A 96 14.80 5.64 3.05
CA SER A 96 15.98 5.60 2.18
C SER A 96 15.69 5.93 0.71
N PHE A 97 14.40 6.07 0.33
CA PHE A 97 13.99 6.33 -1.04
C PHE A 97 13.34 7.70 -1.23
N VAL A 98 12.68 8.25 -0.20
CA VAL A 98 11.91 9.49 -0.31
C VAL A 98 12.49 10.59 0.57
N GLN A 99 12.85 11.71 -0.07
CA GLN A 99 13.10 13.00 0.56
C GLN A 99 11.85 13.88 0.51
N SER A 100 11.16 13.92 -0.64
CA SER A 100 9.90 14.65 -0.85
C SER A 100 9.04 14.00 -1.92
N VAL A 101 7.73 14.10 -1.78
CA VAL A 101 6.76 13.77 -2.84
C VAL A 101 6.43 15.05 -3.61
N GLU A 102 6.56 14.99 -4.93
CA GLU A 102 6.34 16.12 -5.85
C GLU A 102 4.99 16.04 -6.57
N LYS A 103 4.45 14.82 -6.75
CA LYS A 103 3.19 14.59 -7.45
C LYS A 103 2.61 13.23 -7.09
N VAL A 104 1.29 13.14 -7.07
CA VAL A 104 0.54 11.88 -7.01
C VAL A 104 -0.32 11.80 -8.27
N LEU A 105 -0.25 10.66 -8.96
CA LEU A 105 -1.04 10.32 -10.14
C LEU A 105 -1.86 9.07 -9.86
N PHE A 106 -3.07 9.00 -10.41
CA PHE A 106 -3.96 7.85 -10.28
C PHE A 106 -4.05 7.09 -11.60
N GLU A 107 -4.24 5.77 -11.51
CA GLU A 107 -4.39 4.87 -12.67
C GLU A 107 -3.32 5.10 -13.74
N HIS A 108 -2.06 5.09 -13.31
CA HIS A 108 -0.96 5.53 -14.16
C HIS A 108 -0.25 4.36 -14.84
N SER A 109 0.15 4.56 -16.10
CA SER A 109 1.02 3.63 -16.82
C SER A 109 2.12 4.39 -17.57
N PRO A 110 3.41 4.13 -17.28
CA PRO A 110 4.52 4.84 -17.94
C PRO A 110 4.57 4.59 -19.46
N GLY A 111 4.00 3.46 -19.92
CA GLY A 111 3.93 3.10 -21.34
C GLY A 111 2.68 3.61 -22.07
N ARG A 112 1.84 4.46 -21.45
CA ARG A 112 0.53 4.86 -21.99
C ARG A 112 0.57 5.88 -23.14
N ARG A 113 1.74 6.37 -23.56
CA ARG A 113 1.84 7.41 -24.60
C ARG A 113 1.30 6.89 -25.94
N VAL A 114 0.24 7.55 -26.44
CA VAL A 114 -0.76 7.01 -27.39
C VAL A 114 -0.37 7.14 -28.88
N ASP A 115 0.88 7.48 -29.18
CA ASP A 115 1.23 7.91 -30.54
C ASP A 115 2.01 6.86 -31.35
N ASP A 116 2.04 5.59 -30.91
CA ASP A 116 2.69 4.49 -31.65
C ASP A 116 1.67 3.51 -32.26
N PRO A 117 1.57 3.42 -33.61
CA PRO A 117 0.64 2.54 -34.33
C PRO A 117 0.83 1.04 -34.10
N ALA A 118 1.94 0.61 -33.50
CA ALA A 118 2.23 -0.80 -33.25
C ALA A 118 2.94 -0.99 -31.91
N ARG A 119 2.29 -0.61 -30.78
CA ARG A 119 2.68 -0.92 -29.39
C ARG A 119 4.17 -1.24 -29.25
N ASP A 120 4.96 -0.18 -29.26
CA ASP A 120 6.39 -0.20 -28.99
C ASP A 120 6.84 -1.35 -28.07
N ASN A 121 7.75 -2.21 -28.57
CA ASN A 121 8.32 -3.33 -27.81
C ASN A 121 9.09 -2.87 -26.56
N ARG A 122 9.31 -1.56 -26.37
CA ARG A 122 9.79 -0.98 -25.11
C ARG A 122 8.89 -1.29 -23.91
N TRP A 123 7.61 -1.59 -24.12
CA TRP A 123 6.62 -1.85 -23.05
C TRP A 123 6.06 -3.28 -23.11
N LEU A 124 5.16 -3.62 -22.18
CA LEU A 124 4.51 -4.94 -22.10
C LEU A 124 3.50 -5.22 -23.23
N ALA A 125 3.27 -4.24 -24.12
CA ALA A 125 2.25 -4.31 -25.17
C ALA A 125 0.85 -4.69 -24.63
N ASP A 126 0.54 -4.27 -23.40
CA ASP A 126 -0.77 -4.40 -22.76
C ASP A 126 -1.30 -3.03 -22.30
N ARG A 127 -2.41 -2.99 -21.55
CA ARG A 127 -2.94 -1.75 -20.97
C ARG A 127 -2.76 -1.73 -19.45
N SER A 128 -1.78 -2.47 -18.92
CA SER A 128 -1.53 -2.51 -17.48
C SER A 128 -1.19 -1.11 -16.97
N ALA A 129 -1.71 -0.78 -15.81
CA ALA A 129 -1.49 0.44 -15.05
C ALA A 129 -1.43 0.06 -13.57
N VAL A 130 -0.74 0.87 -12.79
CA VAL A 130 -0.81 0.81 -11.33
C VAL A 130 -1.88 1.75 -10.83
N ASP A 131 -2.44 1.46 -9.66
CA ASP A 131 -3.43 2.32 -9.03
C ASP A 131 -2.92 3.74 -8.77
N VAL A 132 -1.67 3.89 -8.32
CA VAL A 132 -1.06 5.19 -7.99
C VAL A 132 0.41 5.25 -8.43
N ALA A 133 0.85 6.41 -8.93
CA ALA A 133 2.26 6.72 -9.11
C ALA A 133 2.63 8.01 -8.36
N LEU A 134 3.61 7.93 -7.46
CA LEU A 134 4.15 9.08 -6.74
C LEU A 134 5.48 9.49 -7.36
N HIS A 135 5.56 10.70 -7.90
CA HIS A 135 6.84 11.30 -8.26
C HIS A 135 7.52 11.83 -7.01
N VAL A 136 8.78 11.48 -6.81
CA VAL A 136 9.53 11.81 -5.60
C VAL A 136 10.91 12.35 -5.92
N ARG A 137 11.49 13.08 -4.97
CA ARG A 137 12.93 13.26 -4.87
C ARG A 137 13.49 12.26 -3.88
N THR A 138 14.62 11.64 -4.23
CA THR A 138 15.35 10.78 -3.31
C THR A 138 16.23 11.60 -2.36
N PRO A 139 16.72 11.02 -1.24
CA PRO A 139 17.68 11.68 -0.36
C PRO A 139 18.95 12.18 -1.07
N GLU A 140 19.33 11.55 -2.18
CA GLU A 140 20.48 11.95 -3.01
C GLU A 140 20.14 13.05 -4.04
N GLY A 141 18.90 13.55 -4.07
CA GLY A 141 18.43 14.59 -4.98
C GLY A 141 17.98 14.11 -6.37
N GLU A 142 18.00 12.80 -6.61
CA GLU A 142 17.55 12.22 -7.88
C GLU A 142 16.02 12.20 -7.99
N SER A 143 15.49 12.25 -9.21
CA SER A 143 14.08 11.97 -9.46
C SER A 143 13.80 10.47 -9.33
N GLY A 144 12.76 10.11 -8.60
CA GLY A 144 12.26 8.74 -8.48
C GLY A 144 10.75 8.65 -8.71
N ILE A 145 10.25 7.44 -8.92
CA ILE A 145 8.81 7.15 -8.93
C ILE A 145 8.51 5.96 -8.03
N ILE A 146 7.51 6.09 -7.16
CA ILE A 146 6.92 4.95 -6.46
C ILE A 146 5.66 4.57 -7.20
N TYR A 147 5.61 3.36 -7.75
CA TYR A 147 4.41 2.77 -8.32
C TYR A 147 3.73 1.95 -7.23
N CYS A 148 2.43 2.15 -7.04
CA CYS A 148 1.68 1.52 -5.96
C CYS A 148 0.44 0.80 -6.49
N GLU A 149 0.26 -0.44 -6.06
CA GLU A 149 -0.94 -1.25 -6.28
C GLU A 149 -1.67 -1.48 -4.95
N MET A 150 -2.99 -1.29 -4.92
CA MET A 150 -3.81 -1.45 -3.73
C MET A 150 -4.78 -2.60 -3.90
N LYS A 151 -4.79 -3.50 -2.93
CA LYS A 151 -5.81 -4.53 -2.78
C LYS A 151 -6.69 -4.21 -1.57
N TYR A 152 -7.95 -4.63 -1.62
CA TYR A 152 -8.88 -4.58 -0.51
C TYR A 152 -9.57 -5.94 -0.26
N SER A 153 -10.72 -6.18 -0.88
CA SER A 153 -11.55 -7.37 -0.64
C SER A 153 -11.38 -8.47 -1.69
N GLU A 154 -10.41 -8.33 -2.60
CA GLU A 154 -10.15 -9.32 -3.64
C GLU A 154 -9.76 -10.66 -3.02
N ASP A 155 -10.21 -11.74 -3.64
CA ASP A 155 -9.97 -13.10 -3.19
C ASP A 155 -8.80 -13.78 -3.87
N GLN A 156 -8.07 -13.05 -4.72
CA GLN A 156 -6.97 -13.52 -5.57
C GLN A 156 -7.40 -14.63 -6.54
N THR A 157 -8.66 -14.59 -6.98
CA THR A 157 -9.20 -15.48 -8.01
C THR A 157 -9.77 -14.66 -9.18
N GLY A 158 -10.05 -15.34 -10.29
CA GLY A 158 -10.64 -14.72 -11.47
C GLY A 158 -10.09 -15.32 -12.75
N PRO A 159 -10.43 -14.75 -13.91
CA PRO A 159 -9.77 -15.10 -15.15
C PRO A 159 -8.33 -14.58 -15.10
N ALA A 160 -7.35 -15.47 -15.30
CA ALA A 160 -5.99 -15.04 -15.56
C ALA A 160 -5.96 -14.15 -16.82
N ALA A 161 -5.12 -13.13 -16.84
CA ALA A 161 -4.91 -12.37 -18.06
C ALA A 161 -4.41 -13.30 -19.16
N ARG A 162 -4.78 -12.99 -20.42
CA ARG A 162 -4.20 -13.69 -21.55
C ARG A 162 -2.69 -13.45 -21.55
N TRP A 163 -1.93 -14.52 -21.34
CA TRP A 163 -0.48 -14.48 -21.43
C TRP A 163 -0.04 -14.10 -22.86
N ARG A 164 0.88 -13.14 -22.97
CA ARG A 164 1.38 -12.60 -24.25
C ARG A 164 2.84 -13.00 -24.41
N GLU A 165 3.28 -13.22 -25.66
CA GLU A 165 4.68 -13.50 -25.97
C GLU A 165 5.63 -12.41 -25.43
N ARG A 166 5.21 -11.14 -25.50
CA ARG A 166 5.96 -10.01 -24.95
C ARG A 166 6.29 -10.16 -23.47
N TYR A 167 5.48 -10.87 -22.70
CA TYR A 167 5.75 -11.07 -21.27
C TYR A 167 6.95 -11.99 -21.05
N ASP A 168 7.15 -13.02 -21.88
CA ASP A 168 8.29 -13.95 -21.74
C ASP A 168 9.62 -13.25 -22.07
N GLU A 169 9.60 -12.34 -23.04
CA GLU A 169 10.73 -11.45 -23.32
C GLU A 169 10.98 -10.47 -22.18
N ALA A 170 9.93 -9.80 -21.69
CA ALA A 170 10.03 -8.82 -20.63
C ALA A 170 10.55 -9.42 -19.33
N LEU A 171 10.10 -10.63 -18.95
CA LEU A 171 10.57 -11.36 -17.77
C LEU A 171 12.09 -11.54 -17.75
N LYS A 172 12.69 -11.79 -18.91
CA LYS A 172 14.15 -11.87 -19.07
C LYS A 172 14.80 -10.49 -19.09
N GLN A 173 14.19 -9.53 -19.79
CA GLN A 173 14.70 -8.18 -19.94
C GLN A 173 14.86 -7.45 -18.61
N VAL A 174 13.86 -7.53 -17.72
CA VAL A 174 13.83 -6.72 -16.49
C VAL A 174 14.81 -7.20 -15.42
N ARG A 175 15.31 -8.44 -15.52
CA ARG A 175 16.30 -9.03 -14.58
C ARG A 175 15.90 -8.87 -13.11
N LEU A 176 14.61 -9.05 -12.80
CA LEU A 176 14.06 -8.94 -11.43
C LEU A 176 13.97 -10.29 -10.71
N TYR A 177 13.86 -11.39 -11.45
CA TYR A 177 13.39 -12.68 -10.95
C TYR A 177 14.53 -13.71 -10.80
N LYS A 178 14.45 -14.56 -9.78
CA LYS A 178 15.38 -15.70 -9.59
C LYS A 178 15.30 -16.68 -10.75
N ASP A 179 14.08 -16.99 -11.18
CA ASP A 179 13.78 -17.77 -12.38
C ASP A 179 12.67 -17.08 -13.18
N PRO A 180 13.01 -16.41 -14.31
CA PRO A 180 12.02 -15.82 -15.21
C PRO A 180 11.00 -16.82 -15.79
N ASN A 181 11.27 -18.12 -15.73
CA ASN A 181 10.35 -19.16 -16.22
C ASN A 181 9.47 -19.77 -15.12
N SER A 182 9.58 -19.29 -13.87
CA SER A 182 8.78 -19.79 -12.77
C SER A 182 7.28 -19.74 -13.10
N PRO A 183 6.53 -20.86 -12.93
CA PRO A 183 5.10 -20.87 -13.18
C PRO A 183 4.33 -20.00 -12.18
N VAL A 184 4.91 -19.72 -11.00
CA VAL A 184 4.31 -18.85 -9.97
C VAL A 184 4.06 -17.44 -10.52
N LEU A 185 4.95 -16.93 -11.37
CA LEU A 185 4.82 -15.59 -11.97
C LEU A 185 3.62 -15.46 -12.92
N ARG A 186 3.02 -16.57 -13.33
CA ARG A 186 1.87 -16.69 -14.24
C ARG A 186 0.59 -17.07 -13.50
N ASP A 187 0.67 -17.35 -12.20
CA ASP A 187 -0.49 -17.71 -11.40
C ASP A 187 -1.45 -16.50 -11.30
N VAL A 188 -2.76 -16.76 -11.32
CA VAL A 188 -3.79 -15.72 -11.28
C VAL A 188 -3.65 -14.79 -10.06
N ALA A 189 -3.17 -15.30 -8.93
CA ALA A 189 -2.95 -14.51 -7.73
C ALA A 189 -1.73 -13.58 -7.81
N ILE A 190 -0.82 -13.82 -8.75
CA ILE A 190 0.51 -13.20 -8.80
C ILE A 190 0.74 -12.40 -10.08
N GLU A 191 0.17 -12.83 -11.21
CA GLU A 191 0.52 -12.31 -12.53
C GLU A 191 0.30 -10.81 -12.69
N GLN A 192 -0.64 -10.21 -11.95
CA GLN A 192 -0.80 -8.75 -11.95
C GLN A 192 0.42 -8.05 -11.35
N LEU A 193 0.89 -8.49 -10.17
CA LEU A 193 2.11 -7.96 -9.54
C LEU A 193 3.33 -8.13 -10.45
N THR A 194 3.44 -9.30 -11.09
CA THR A 194 4.49 -9.57 -12.08
C THR A 194 4.48 -8.52 -13.20
N ARG A 195 3.32 -8.24 -13.81
CA ARG A 195 3.21 -7.26 -14.89
C ARG A 195 3.52 -5.85 -14.42
N GLU A 196 2.97 -5.43 -13.28
CA GLU A 196 3.18 -4.06 -12.78
C GLU A 196 4.61 -3.80 -12.35
N HIS A 197 5.29 -4.79 -11.75
CA HIS A 197 6.71 -4.66 -11.41
C HIS A 197 7.59 -4.65 -12.68
N MET A 198 7.29 -5.49 -13.67
CA MET A 198 7.97 -5.43 -14.97
C MET A 198 7.78 -4.06 -15.63
N LEU A 199 6.55 -3.54 -15.64
CA LEU A 199 6.24 -2.22 -16.18
C LEU A 199 7.03 -1.12 -15.46
N SER A 200 7.16 -1.22 -14.14
CA SER A 200 7.93 -0.30 -13.31
C SER A 200 9.43 -0.34 -13.65
N GLN A 201 10.01 -1.53 -13.83
CA GLN A 201 11.41 -1.67 -14.26
C GLN A 201 11.64 -1.16 -15.68
N LEU A 202 10.73 -1.45 -16.60
CA LEU A 202 10.78 -0.90 -17.96
C LEU A 202 10.72 0.63 -17.96
N ALA A 203 10.06 1.26 -17.00
CA ALA A 203 10.09 2.72 -16.86
C ALA A 203 11.50 3.24 -16.54
N VAL A 204 12.27 2.51 -15.72
CA VAL A 204 13.67 2.85 -15.44
C VAL A 204 14.54 2.57 -16.67
N ASP A 205 14.42 1.37 -17.24
CA ASP A 205 15.23 0.94 -18.40
C ASP A 205 15.04 1.85 -19.62
N ASN A 206 13.82 2.37 -19.82
CA ASN A 206 13.49 3.29 -20.91
C ASN A 206 13.70 4.78 -20.54
N GLY A 207 14.27 5.08 -19.36
CA GLY A 207 14.65 6.43 -18.97
C GLY A 207 13.48 7.36 -18.60
N VAL A 208 12.30 6.83 -18.27
CA VAL A 208 11.17 7.63 -17.74
C VAL A 208 11.50 8.19 -16.37
N THR A 209 12.20 7.41 -15.55
CA THR A 209 12.73 7.84 -14.25
C THR A 209 14.09 7.19 -14.01
N ARG A 210 14.94 7.82 -13.20
CA ARG A 210 16.24 7.24 -12.84
C ARG A 210 16.13 6.09 -11.85
N ARG A 211 15.15 6.17 -10.95
CA ARG A 211 14.91 5.19 -9.88
C ARG A 211 13.42 4.96 -9.75
N ALA A 212 13.04 3.75 -9.39
CA ALA A 212 11.68 3.46 -8.98
C ALA A 212 11.60 2.42 -7.87
N MET A 213 10.45 2.37 -7.20
CA MET A 213 10.05 1.33 -6.27
C MET A 213 8.65 0.89 -6.62
N PHE A 214 8.36 -0.41 -6.52
CA PHE A 214 7.02 -0.95 -6.62
C PHE A 214 6.52 -1.34 -5.23
N ILE A 215 5.37 -0.80 -4.84
CA ILE A 215 4.74 -1.03 -3.54
C ILE A 215 3.39 -1.69 -3.75
N ALA A 216 3.11 -2.76 -3.00
CA ALA A 216 1.76 -3.29 -2.87
C ALA A 216 1.20 -3.03 -1.47
N ILE A 217 -0.08 -2.69 -1.38
CA ILE A 217 -0.75 -2.45 -0.09
C ILE A 217 -2.01 -3.30 -0.04
N GLY A 218 -2.31 -3.90 1.11
CA GLY A 218 -3.59 -4.58 1.32
C GLY A 218 -3.88 -4.87 2.79
N PRO A 219 -5.12 -5.19 3.18
CA PRO A 219 -5.47 -5.39 4.58
C PRO A 219 -4.72 -6.56 5.21
N ARG A 220 -4.27 -6.41 6.46
CA ARG A 220 -3.60 -7.47 7.22
C ARG A 220 -4.45 -8.74 7.33
N LEU A 221 -5.76 -8.58 7.48
CA LEU A 221 -6.68 -9.71 7.62
C LEU A 221 -7.09 -10.36 6.29
N ASN A 222 -6.79 -9.75 5.14
CA ASN A 222 -6.93 -10.42 3.86
C ASN A 222 -5.72 -11.33 3.62
N ARG A 223 -5.75 -12.51 4.25
CA ARG A 223 -4.63 -13.47 4.21
C ARG A 223 -4.25 -13.92 2.79
N ARG A 224 -5.21 -13.97 1.86
CA ARG A 224 -4.93 -14.35 0.46
C ARG A 224 -4.07 -13.31 -0.23
N VAL A 225 -4.42 -12.03 -0.11
CA VAL A 225 -3.61 -10.90 -0.57
C VAL A 225 -2.23 -10.91 0.09
N GLN A 226 -2.16 -11.06 1.41
CA GLN A 226 -0.86 -11.05 2.12
C GLN A 226 0.03 -12.22 1.70
N THR A 227 -0.54 -13.42 1.53
CA THR A 227 0.20 -14.58 1.02
C THR A 227 0.66 -14.35 -0.41
N ALA A 228 -0.17 -13.78 -1.29
CA ALA A 228 0.24 -13.44 -2.66
C ALA A 228 1.44 -12.49 -2.69
N PHE A 229 1.44 -11.44 -1.85
CA PHE A 229 2.59 -10.53 -1.74
C PHE A 229 3.86 -11.24 -1.27
N GLN A 230 3.77 -12.11 -0.27
CA GLN A 230 4.91 -12.87 0.25
C GLN A 230 5.45 -13.87 -0.78
N VAL A 231 4.55 -14.61 -1.44
CA VAL A 231 4.92 -15.55 -2.51
C VAL A 231 5.60 -14.80 -3.65
N TYR A 232 5.04 -13.69 -4.10
CA TYR A 232 5.65 -12.87 -5.14
C TYR A 232 7.04 -12.36 -4.74
N ALA A 233 7.19 -11.82 -3.53
CA ALA A 233 8.48 -11.34 -3.02
C ALA A 233 9.56 -12.44 -3.01
N ASN A 234 9.16 -13.70 -2.77
CA ASN A 234 10.07 -14.84 -2.78
C ASN A 234 10.56 -15.23 -4.18
N GLU A 235 9.93 -14.75 -5.26
CA GLU A 235 10.39 -14.98 -6.64
C GLU A 235 11.48 -13.98 -7.08
N LEU A 236 11.68 -12.89 -6.33
CA LEU A 236 12.58 -11.80 -6.70
C LEU A 236 14.03 -12.08 -6.32
N LEU A 237 14.97 -11.59 -7.14
CA LEU A 237 16.38 -11.57 -6.77
C LEU A 237 16.59 -10.76 -5.47
N PRO A 238 17.59 -11.12 -4.65
CA PRO A 238 17.95 -10.30 -3.48
C PRO A 238 18.20 -8.85 -3.86
N VAL A 239 17.84 -7.94 -2.96
CA VAL A 239 18.16 -6.51 -3.09
C VAL A 239 19.67 -6.36 -3.03
N ASP A 240 20.23 -5.68 -4.03
CA ASP A 240 21.64 -5.26 -4.05
C ASP A 240 21.66 -3.74 -3.89
N ASP A 241 22.15 -3.26 -2.75
CA ASP A 241 22.21 -1.82 -2.45
C ASP A 241 23.13 -1.04 -3.42
N ASN A 242 23.99 -1.74 -4.17
CA ASN A 242 24.82 -1.13 -5.20
C ASN A 242 24.07 -0.94 -6.54
N ASP A 243 23.02 -1.72 -6.80
CA ASP A 243 22.18 -1.61 -8.00
C ASP A 243 20.98 -0.71 -7.73
N ARG A 244 21.22 0.61 -7.78
CA ARG A 244 20.18 1.63 -7.58
C ARG A 244 19.18 1.71 -8.76
N SER A 245 19.45 1.01 -9.86
CA SER A 245 18.60 0.98 -11.07
C SER A 245 17.54 -0.11 -11.02
N ARG A 246 17.72 -1.14 -10.17
CA ARG A 246 16.72 -2.19 -9.98
C ARG A 246 15.56 -1.69 -9.14
N VAL A 247 14.37 -1.81 -9.69
CA VAL A 247 13.13 -1.50 -9.00
C VAL A 247 12.91 -2.54 -7.91
N THR A 248 12.94 -2.10 -6.66
CA THR A 248 12.65 -2.97 -5.52
C THR A 248 11.15 -3.14 -5.33
N PHE A 249 10.75 -4.29 -4.78
CA PHE A 249 9.38 -4.53 -4.33
C PHE A 249 9.30 -4.41 -2.82
N ARG A 250 8.28 -3.71 -2.32
CA ARG A 250 7.87 -3.76 -0.92
C ARG A 250 6.37 -3.95 -0.82
N HIS A 251 5.91 -4.52 0.28
CA HIS A 251 4.49 -4.55 0.57
C HIS A 251 4.21 -4.12 2.01
N PHE A 252 3.08 -3.45 2.21
CA PHE A 252 2.62 -2.98 3.51
C PHE A 252 1.19 -3.46 3.77
N THR A 253 0.84 -3.56 5.05
CA THR A 253 -0.57 -3.69 5.39
C THR A 253 -1.27 -2.33 5.23
N LEU A 254 -2.56 -2.34 4.92
CA LEU A 254 -3.37 -1.13 4.88
C LEU A 254 -3.33 -0.42 6.24
N GLU A 255 -3.35 -1.18 7.32
CA GLU A 255 -3.21 -0.67 8.70
C GLU A 255 -1.90 0.09 8.89
N THR A 256 -0.75 -0.44 8.45
CA THR A 256 0.54 0.26 8.55
C THR A 256 0.56 1.54 7.71
N PHE A 257 -0.12 1.56 6.57
CA PHE A 257 -0.27 2.77 5.77
C PHE A 257 -1.13 3.82 6.49
N ILE A 258 -2.23 3.42 7.12
CA ILE A 258 -3.10 4.28 7.94
C ILE A 258 -2.33 4.84 9.13
N ASP A 259 -1.58 4.01 9.85
CA ASP A 259 -0.73 4.44 10.97
C ASP A 259 0.30 5.50 10.51
N ALA A 260 0.86 5.34 9.31
CA ALA A 260 1.79 6.33 8.76
C ALA A 260 1.12 7.68 8.48
N ILE A 261 -0.17 7.70 8.08
CA ILE A 261 -0.97 8.93 7.92
C ILE A 261 -1.20 9.61 9.26
N ASP A 262 -1.55 8.83 10.30
CA ASP A 262 -1.73 9.35 11.66
C ASP A 262 -0.44 10.00 12.18
N VAL A 263 0.67 9.27 12.15
CA VAL A 263 1.98 9.76 12.60
C VAL A 263 2.47 10.95 11.77
N ALA A 264 2.07 11.05 10.49
CA ALA A 264 2.37 12.20 9.64
C ALA A 264 1.57 13.47 9.98
N GLY A 265 0.60 13.38 10.89
CA GLY A 265 -0.14 14.49 11.47
C GLY A 265 -1.60 14.63 10.99
N ASP A 266 -2.16 13.62 10.32
CA ASP A 266 -3.57 13.62 9.88
C ASP A 266 -4.37 12.47 10.51
N GLN A 267 -4.47 12.53 11.84
CA GLN A 267 -5.22 11.56 12.65
C GLN A 267 -6.68 11.44 12.19
N ALA A 268 -7.31 12.54 11.79
CA ALA A 268 -8.71 12.55 11.36
C ALA A 268 -8.93 11.68 10.11
N THR A 269 -8.06 11.81 9.10
CA THR A 269 -8.10 10.94 7.92
C THR A 269 -7.79 9.49 8.30
N ALA A 270 -6.78 9.27 9.14
CA ALA A 270 -6.40 7.92 9.57
C ALA A 270 -7.56 7.19 10.29
N ASP A 271 -8.22 7.88 11.22
CA ASP A 271 -9.40 7.36 11.93
C ASP A 271 -10.53 7.03 10.97
N GLN A 272 -10.84 7.91 10.01
CA GLN A 272 -11.88 7.65 9.01
C GLN A 272 -11.57 6.44 8.13
N LEU A 273 -10.31 6.30 7.69
CA LEU A 273 -9.84 5.14 6.94
C LEU A 273 -9.95 3.86 7.77
N TRP A 274 -9.50 3.88 9.02
CA TRP A 274 -9.59 2.74 9.91
C TRP A 274 -11.05 2.32 10.10
N GLN A 275 -11.92 3.27 10.44
CA GLN A 275 -13.34 3.02 10.68
C GLN A 275 -14.05 2.44 9.46
N ARG A 276 -13.65 2.88 8.25
CA ARG A 276 -14.26 2.43 7.00
C ARG A 276 -13.72 1.08 6.53
N TYR A 277 -12.42 0.86 6.61
CA TYR A 277 -11.76 -0.24 5.90
C TYR A 277 -11.18 -1.33 6.80
N CYS A 278 -10.86 -1.03 8.07
CA CYS A 278 -10.14 -1.94 8.96
C CYS A 278 -10.92 -2.32 10.23
N ASN A 279 -11.97 -1.58 10.60
CA ASN A 279 -12.76 -1.84 11.79
C ASN A 279 -13.75 -3.01 11.61
N PHE A 280 -13.23 -4.23 11.56
CA PHE A 280 -14.03 -5.45 11.46
C PHE A 280 -14.75 -5.83 12.78
N GLN A 281 -14.41 -5.20 13.90
CA GLN A 281 -15.11 -5.40 15.17
C GLN A 281 -16.61 -5.07 15.02
N ARG A 282 -16.94 -4.01 14.28
CA ARG A 282 -18.33 -3.63 13.98
C ARG A 282 -19.08 -4.72 13.22
N VAL A 283 -18.41 -5.39 12.28
CA VAL A 283 -18.98 -6.50 11.52
C VAL A 283 -19.20 -7.71 12.42
N TYR A 284 -18.23 -8.01 13.29
CA TYR A 284 -18.33 -9.08 14.27
C TYR A 284 -19.48 -8.86 15.25
N GLU A 285 -19.59 -7.66 15.82
CA GLU A 285 -20.68 -7.28 16.73
C GLU A 285 -22.04 -7.35 16.04
N ALA A 286 -22.16 -6.81 14.82
CA ALA A 286 -23.40 -6.90 14.05
C ALA A 286 -23.79 -8.35 13.74
N ALA A 287 -22.82 -9.21 13.39
CA ALA A 287 -23.06 -10.62 13.15
C ALA A 287 -23.47 -11.36 14.45
N LEU A 288 -22.82 -11.08 15.57
CA LEU A 288 -23.18 -11.64 16.87
C LEU A 288 -24.59 -11.22 17.30
N SER A 289 -24.98 -9.96 17.13
CA SER A 289 -26.33 -9.50 17.47
C SER A 289 -27.41 -10.24 16.68
N LEU A 290 -27.12 -10.67 15.45
CA LEU A 290 -28.04 -11.48 14.64
C LEU A 290 -28.07 -12.95 15.08
N LEU A 291 -26.92 -13.53 15.41
CA LEU A 291 -26.81 -14.95 15.75
C LEU A 291 -27.17 -15.27 17.21
N ALA A 292 -26.97 -14.30 18.11
CA ALA A 292 -27.18 -14.44 19.54
C ALA A 292 -27.80 -13.16 20.14
N PRO A 293 -29.04 -12.79 19.76
CA PRO A 293 -29.66 -11.51 20.16
C PRO A 293 -29.86 -11.34 21.68
N ASN A 294 -29.84 -12.45 22.43
CA ASN A 294 -30.01 -12.48 23.88
C ASN A 294 -28.69 -12.74 24.64
N ALA A 295 -27.57 -12.89 23.94
CA ALA A 295 -26.27 -12.99 24.61
C ALA A 295 -25.92 -11.61 25.18
N GLN A 296 -25.98 -11.46 26.50
CA GLN A 296 -25.44 -10.27 27.14
C GLN A 296 -23.94 -10.20 26.83
N PRO A 297 -23.41 -9.04 26.40
CA PRO A 297 -21.96 -8.88 26.35
C PRO A 297 -21.44 -9.15 27.76
N ALA A 298 -20.50 -10.09 27.88
CA ALA A 298 -19.78 -10.27 29.13
C ALA A 298 -19.22 -8.89 29.49
N ALA A 299 -19.71 -8.31 30.59
CA ALA A 299 -19.13 -7.10 31.13
C ALA A 299 -17.63 -7.37 31.24
N ALA A 300 -16.81 -6.53 30.61
CA ALA A 300 -15.41 -6.52 30.93
C ALA A 300 -15.33 -6.19 32.42
N ASP A 301 -15.11 -7.22 33.25
CA ASP A 301 -14.94 -7.08 34.69
C ASP A 301 -13.69 -6.26 34.96
N GLY A 302 -13.85 -4.94 34.90
CA GLY A 302 -13.03 -3.98 35.62
C GLY A 302 -13.40 -4.03 37.09
N SER A 303 -13.12 -5.13 37.77
CA SER A 303 -13.02 -5.12 39.24
C SER A 303 -11.55 -4.94 39.61
N ALA A 304 -11.12 -3.69 39.61
CA ALA A 304 -10.05 -3.26 40.49
C ALA A 304 -10.56 -3.42 41.92
N GLY A 305 -10.37 -4.61 42.49
CA GLY A 305 -10.61 -4.86 43.90
C GLY A 305 -9.58 -4.10 44.72
N GLU A 306 -10.02 -2.99 45.31
CA GLU A 306 -9.41 -2.41 46.50
C GLU A 306 -9.43 -3.46 47.62
N GLY A 307 -8.34 -4.23 47.72
CA GLY A 307 -8.07 -5.16 48.80
C GLY A 307 -6.99 -4.60 49.71
N GLN A 308 -7.42 -3.79 50.66
CA GLN A 308 -6.62 -3.31 51.79
C GLN A 308 -6.06 -4.53 52.58
N LEU A 309 -4.74 -4.75 52.50
CA LEU A 309 -4.03 -5.63 53.43
C LEU A 309 -2.92 -4.86 54.12
N ASP A 310 -3.34 -4.32 55.25
CA ASP A 310 -2.53 -3.78 56.31
C ASP A 310 -1.80 -4.94 57.01
N ARG A 311 -0.46 -5.03 56.92
CA ARG A 311 0.43 -5.18 58.09
C ARG A 311 1.92 -5.39 57.76
N LYS A 312 2.69 -4.59 58.51
CA LYS A 312 4.06 -4.77 59.05
C LYS A 312 5.24 -4.30 58.20
N GLN A 313 5.63 -3.07 58.55
CA GLN A 313 7.00 -2.55 58.54
C GLN A 313 7.98 -3.55 59.15
N ASP A 314 9.09 -3.79 58.45
CA ASP A 314 10.39 -3.96 59.08
C ASP A 314 11.43 -3.15 58.28
N ASP A 315 12.09 -2.28 59.03
CA ASP A 315 13.05 -1.27 58.62
C ASP A 315 14.39 -1.90 58.18
N LYS A 316 14.94 -1.48 57.03
CA LYS A 316 16.37 -1.17 56.85
C LYS A 316 16.72 -0.66 55.44
N PRO A 317 17.59 0.37 55.31
CA PRO A 317 17.83 1.04 54.03
C PRO A 317 19.00 0.43 53.27
N ARG A 318 18.88 0.28 51.94
CA ARG A 318 20.02 0.02 51.05
C ARG A 318 19.99 0.93 49.81
N SER A 319 20.74 2.02 49.95
CA SER A 319 21.76 2.51 49.01
C SER A 319 21.47 2.46 47.51
N ARG A 320 21.19 3.65 46.96
CA ARG A 320 21.36 4.02 45.55
C ARG A 320 22.72 3.56 44.99
N ARG A 321 22.73 2.92 43.83
CA ARG A 321 23.92 2.91 42.95
C ARG A 321 23.51 3.09 41.49
N ARG A 322 23.87 4.25 40.96
CA ARG A 322 23.95 4.58 39.54
C ARG A 322 24.97 3.65 38.87
N SER A 323 24.65 3.10 37.71
CA SER A 323 25.65 2.58 36.76
C SER A 323 25.78 3.56 35.60
N SER A 324 26.85 4.33 35.63
CA SER A 324 27.35 5.14 34.52
C SER A 324 28.16 4.27 33.56
N ALA A 325 28.09 4.65 32.28
CA ALA A 325 28.87 4.17 31.16
C ALA A 325 30.40 4.09 31.41
N ARG A 326 31.07 3.19 30.68
CA ARG A 326 32.45 3.42 30.25
C ARG A 326 32.78 2.68 28.95
N THR A 327 32.89 3.47 27.91
CA THR A 327 33.62 3.28 26.65
C THR A 327 35.09 2.99 26.93
N LYS A 328 35.71 2.10 26.15
CA LYS A 328 37.17 2.07 25.94
C LYS A 328 37.46 2.14 24.45
N SER A 329 37.90 3.32 24.05
CA SER A 329 38.77 3.59 22.91
C SER A 329 40.18 3.14 23.24
N ASP A 330 40.88 2.51 22.28
CA ASP A 330 42.32 2.63 22.13
C ASP A 330 42.63 2.79 20.64
N GLN A 331 43.19 3.95 20.29
CA GLN A 331 43.88 4.26 19.05
C GLN A 331 45.27 4.82 19.41
N VAL A 332 46.19 4.75 18.44
CA VAL A 332 47.48 5.48 18.22
C VAL A 332 48.59 4.44 17.95
N ALA A 333 49.44 4.51 16.92
CA ALA A 333 49.58 5.26 15.66
C ALA A 333 50.78 4.59 14.90
N ALA A 334 50.68 4.33 13.58
CA ALA A 334 51.33 5.02 12.44
C ALA A 334 52.85 4.77 12.18
N ALA A 335 53.13 4.03 11.07
CA ALA A 335 54.10 4.22 9.94
C ALA A 335 55.64 4.35 10.19
N PRO A 336 56.55 4.16 9.19
CA PRO A 336 56.38 4.17 7.72
C PRO A 336 57.15 3.12 6.86
N GLU A 337 57.00 3.31 5.55
CA GLU A 337 57.52 2.66 4.31
C GLU A 337 58.97 2.13 4.26
N ALA A 338 59.23 1.08 3.45
CA ALA A 338 59.93 1.18 2.14
C ALA A 338 60.52 -0.16 1.59
N ASN A 339 60.25 -0.40 0.30
CA ASN A 339 61.09 -0.98 -0.77
C ASN A 339 61.65 -2.44 -0.77
N ARG A 340 61.31 -3.11 -1.89
CA ARG A 340 62.15 -3.79 -2.90
C ARG A 340 62.71 -5.22 -2.71
N HIS A 341 62.67 -5.90 -3.87
CA HIS A 341 63.32 -7.15 -4.31
C HIS A 341 62.58 -8.42 -3.86
N GLY A 342 62.18 -9.35 -4.73
CA GLY A 342 62.65 -9.70 -6.06
C GLY A 342 63.15 -11.15 -6.02
N GLN A 343 62.28 -12.10 -6.36
CA GLN A 343 62.54 -13.36 -7.09
C GLN A 343 61.24 -14.16 -7.17
#